data_AF-A0A821B9P7-F1
#
_entry.id   AF-A0A821B9P7-F1
#
_cell.length_a   1.000
_cell.length_b   1.000
_cell.length_c   1.000
_cell.angle_alpha   90.00
_cell.angle_beta   90.00
_cell.angle_gamma   90.00
#
_symmetry.space_group_name_H-M   'P 1'
#
loop_
_entity.id
_entity.type
_entity.pdbx_description
1 polymer ?
#
loop_
_entity_poly.entity_id
_entity_poly.type
_entity_poly.pdbx_seq_one_letter_code
_entity_poly.pdbx_strand_id
1 'polypeptide(L)' 'MHRECPSTHQCAIALNDAYAVCCPNNIQPPERNSNKPGLCPSSSGGRGICFARCNDDSECEGEQKCCGGCRRQCVDRIFI' A
#
# COMPACT_ATOMS: atom_id res chain seq x y z
N MET A 1 -29.54 -1.13 -18.66
CA MET A 1 -28.56 -0.39 -19.48
C MET A 1 -27.17 -0.80 -19.02
N HIS A 2 -26.51 -1.68 -19.76
CA HIS A 2 -25.15 -2.07 -19.44
C HIS A 2 -24.23 -0.90 -19.81
N ARG A 3 -23.42 -0.43 -18.86
CA ARG A 3 -22.41 0.61 -19.11
C ARG A 3 -21.05 -0.08 -19.16
N GLU A 4 -20.46 -0.08 -20.33
CA GLU A 4 -19.06 -0.50 -20.50
C GLU A 4 -18.16 0.48 -19.74
N CYS A 5 -17.13 -0.04 -19.07
CA CYS A 5 -16.12 0.82 -18.47
C CYS A 5 -15.26 1.46 -19.57
N PRO A 6 -14.75 2.69 -19.35
CA PRO A 6 -13.78 3.29 -20.26
C PRO A 6 -12.52 2.41 -20.35
N SER A 7 -11.77 2.47 -21.46
CA SER A 7 -10.61 1.59 -21.73
C SER A 7 -9.50 1.61 -20.67
N THR A 8 -9.50 2.59 -19.77
CA THR A 8 -8.57 2.71 -18.64
C THR A 8 -9.08 2.04 -17.36
N HIS A 9 -10.27 1.45 -17.35
CA HIS A 9 -10.92 0.86 -16.18
C HIS A 9 -11.42 -0.57 -16.45
N GLN A 10 -11.43 -1.40 -15.42
CA GLN A 10 -12.03 -2.72 -15.37
C GLN A 10 -13.25 -2.72 -14.46
N CYS A 11 -14.22 -3.55 -14.81
CA CYS A 11 -15.37 -3.84 -13.97
C CYS A 11 -14.96 -4.72 -12.77
N ALA A 12 -15.19 -4.23 -11.55
CA ALA A 12 -14.99 -4.97 -10.30
C ALA A 12 -16.30 -5.04 -9.52
N ILE A 13 -16.64 -6.21 -8.98
CA ILE A 13 -17.82 -6.41 -8.13
C ILE A 13 -17.41 -6.15 -6.68
N ALA A 14 -18.02 -5.15 -6.04
CA ALA A 14 -17.78 -4.85 -4.64
C ALA A 14 -18.35 -5.98 -3.75
N LEU A 15 -17.50 -6.57 -2.91
CA LEU A 15 -17.87 -7.72 -2.06
C LEU A 15 -18.94 -7.38 -1.01
N ASN A 16 -19.06 -6.10 -0.65
CA ASN A 16 -19.99 -5.63 0.38
C ASN A 16 -21.38 -5.28 -0.18
N ASP A 17 -21.47 -4.70 -1.39
CA ASP A 17 -22.72 -4.11 -1.90
C ASP A 17 -23.21 -4.71 -3.23
N ALA A 18 -22.62 -5.83 -3.68
CA ALA A 18 -22.99 -6.57 -4.90
C ALA A 18 -23.14 -5.71 -6.17
N TYR A 19 -22.50 -4.54 -6.19
CA TYR A 19 -22.56 -3.58 -7.28
C TYR A 19 -21.25 -3.62 -8.08
N ALA A 20 -21.38 -3.49 -9.40
CA ALA A 20 -20.25 -3.40 -10.32
C ALA A 20 -19.77 -1.95 -10.45
N VAL A 21 -18.52 -1.70 -10.09
CA VAL A 21 -17.87 -0.39 -10.24
C VAL A 21 -16.75 -0.46 -11.27
N CYS A 22 -16.48 0.65 -11.96
CA CYS A 22 -15.31 0.77 -12.82
C CYS A 22 -14.11 1.20 -11.96
N CYS A 23 -13.08 0.36 -11.88
CA CYS A 23 -11.80 0.65 -11.21
C CYS A 23 -10.70 0.82 -12.26
N PRO A 24 -9.72 1.71 -12.10
CA PRO A 24 -8.60 1.83 -13.03
C PRO A 24 -7.90 0.47 -13.25
N ASN A 25 -7.59 0.13 -14.51
CA ASN A 25 -6.88 -1.09 -14.93
C ASN A 25 -5.49 -1.23 -14.28
N ASN A 26 -5.01 -0.14 -13.70
CA ASN A 26 -3.71 -0.05 -13.12
C ASN A 26 -3.84 -0.18 -11.60
N ILE A 27 -3.83 -1.42 -11.11
CA ILE A 27 -3.14 -1.70 -9.84
C ILE A 27 -1.64 -1.65 -10.15
N GLN A 28 -1.15 -0.50 -10.62
CA GLN A 28 0.13 -0.08 -10.13
C GLN A 28 -0.19 0.23 -8.67
N PRO A 29 0.29 -0.55 -7.67
CA PRO A 29 0.50 0.07 -6.38
C PRO A 29 1.15 1.43 -6.68
N PRO A 30 0.69 2.54 -6.08
CA PRO A 30 1.28 3.84 -6.38
C PRO A 30 2.77 3.61 -6.41
N GLU A 31 3.42 3.88 -7.54
CA GLU A 31 4.87 3.72 -7.72
C GLU A 31 5.47 4.44 -6.53
N ARG A 32 5.73 3.68 -5.47
CA ARG A 32 6.08 4.18 -4.15
C ARG A 32 7.57 4.41 -4.24
N ASN A 33 7.91 5.32 -5.14
CA ASN A 33 9.28 5.68 -5.47
C ASN A 33 9.86 6.60 -4.39
N SER A 34 9.53 6.29 -3.14
CA SER A 34 10.19 6.77 -1.94
C SER A 34 10.79 5.57 -1.20
N ASN A 35 11.12 4.48 -1.90
CA ASN A 35 11.81 3.34 -1.31
C ASN A 35 13.29 3.70 -1.11
N LYS A 36 13.61 4.24 0.07
CA LYS A 36 15.01 4.28 0.53
C LYS A 36 15.63 2.88 0.37
N PRO A 37 16.92 2.78 0.00
CA PRO A 37 17.51 1.48 -0.29
C PRO A 37 17.45 0.55 0.93
N GLY A 38 17.66 -0.75 0.75
CA GLY A 38 17.55 -1.77 1.82
C GLY A 38 16.12 -2.27 2.09
N LEU A 39 16.00 -3.19 3.04
CA LEU A 39 14.78 -3.97 3.27
C LEU A 39 14.21 -3.74 4.67
N CYS A 40 12.90 -3.97 4.80
CA CYS A 40 12.26 -4.02 6.12
C CYS A 40 12.68 -5.30 6.86
N PRO A 41 13.09 -5.22 8.14
CA PRO A 41 13.32 -6.41 8.94
C PRO A 41 12.05 -7.25 9.07
N SER A 42 12.21 -8.59 9.10
CA SER A 42 11.11 -9.56 9.15
C SER A 42 10.40 -9.58 10.51
N SER A 43 9.77 -8.49 10.92
CA SER A 43 8.76 -8.46 11.99
C SER A 43 8.26 -7.04 12.23
N SER A 44 7.02 -6.74 11.88
CA SER A 44 6.28 -5.64 12.54
C SER A 44 4.75 -5.74 12.46
N GLY A 45 4.19 -6.75 11.80
CA GLY A 45 2.75 -7.01 11.75
C GLY A 45 2.21 -7.62 13.05
N GLY A 46 2.19 -6.85 14.14
CA GLY A 46 1.53 -7.26 15.38
C GLY A 46 0.00 -7.26 15.20
N ARG A 47 -0.69 -8.28 15.73
CA ARG A 47 -2.14 -8.27 15.89
C ARG A 47 -2.52 -7.19 16.91
N GLY A 48 -3.33 -6.20 16.53
CA GLY A 48 -3.72 -5.07 17.38
C GLY A 48 -4.41 -3.94 16.61
N ILE A 49 -4.70 -2.83 17.29
CA ILE A 49 -5.30 -1.63 16.68
C ILE A 49 -4.40 -1.13 15.55
N CYS A 50 -5.01 -0.86 14.40
CA CYS A 50 -4.33 -0.30 13.25
C CYS A 50 -3.91 1.15 13.52
N PHE A 51 -2.63 1.46 13.40
CA PHE A 51 -2.14 2.83 13.42
C PHE A 51 -0.95 2.98 12.47
N ALA A 52 -0.98 4.03 11.65
CA ALA A 52 0.11 4.36 10.74
C ALA A 52 0.85 5.59 11.28
N ARG A 53 2.12 5.43 11.67
CA ARG A 53 2.99 6.58 12.00
C ARG A 53 3.70 7.17 10.79
N CYS A 54 3.70 6.43 9.69
CA CYS A 54 4.27 6.81 8.41
C CYS A 54 3.44 6.16 7.28
N ASN A 55 3.36 6.80 6.13
CA ASN A 55 2.88 6.18 4.90
C ASN A 55 4.03 5.77 3.99
N ASP A 56 5.08 6.60 3.95
CA ASP A 56 6.23 6.35 3.10
C ASP A 56 7.58 6.36 3.82
N ASP A 57 8.63 5.81 3.20
CA ASP A 57 9.98 5.88 3.78
C ASP A 57 10.47 7.34 3.78
N SER A 58 9.96 8.20 2.88
CA SER A 58 10.28 9.63 2.88
C SER A 58 9.79 10.38 4.12
N GLU A 59 8.81 9.84 4.85
CA GLU A 59 8.37 10.39 6.14
C GLU A 59 9.28 9.98 7.31
N CYS A 60 10.15 9.00 7.08
CA CYS A 60 11.11 8.55 8.07
C CYS A 60 12.42 9.33 7.93
N GLU A 61 13.16 9.51 9.01
CA GLU A 61 14.41 10.26 8.98
C GLU A 61 15.57 9.42 8.41
N GLY A 62 16.56 10.08 7.81
CA GLY A 62 17.78 9.43 7.30
C GLY A 62 17.48 8.24 6.38
N GLU A 63 18.02 7.08 6.72
CA GLU A 63 17.90 5.83 5.95
C GLU A 63 16.78 4.90 6.46
N GLN A 64 15.95 5.37 7.39
CA GLN A 64 14.87 4.57 7.96
C GLN A 64 13.74 4.33 6.96
N LYS A 65 13.14 3.16 7.04
CA LYS A 65 12.05 2.72 6.16
C LYS A 65 10.74 2.62 6.93
N CYS A 66 9.63 2.93 6.25
CA CYS A 66 8.31 2.79 6.83
C CYS A 66 7.81 1.35 6.64
N CYS A 67 7.90 0.56 7.70
CA CYS A 67 7.68 -0.89 7.63
C CYS A 67 6.47 -1.33 8.44
N GLY A 68 5.72 -2.29 7.89
CA GLY A 68 4.59 -2.94 8.53
C GLY A 68 3.39 -3.11 7.61
N GLY A 69 2.33 -3.69 8.17
CA GLY A 69 1.04 -3.86 7.47
C GLY A 69 0.07 -2.75 7.85
N CYS A 70 -0.94 -3.09 8.66
CA CYS A 70 -1.85 -2.09 9.21
C CYS A 70 -1.14 -1.15 10.20
N ARG A 71 -0.29 -1.74 11.05
CA ARG A 71 0.58 -0.99 11.96
C ARG A 71 1.90 -0.67 11.26
N ARG A 72 2.14 0.60 10.96
CA ARG A 72 3.35 1.07 10.24
C ARG A 72 4.18 2.01 11.12
N GLN A 73 5.48 1.80 11.11
CA GLN A 73 6.45 2.62 11.83
C GLN A 73 7.78 2.71 11.09
N CYS A 74 8.49 3.81 11.29
CA CYS A 74 9.86 3.99 10.84
C CYS A 74 10.79 3.06 11.62
N VAL A 75 11.51 2.22 10.88
CA VAL A 75 12.49 1.28 11.42
C VAL A 75 13.77 1.33 10.60
N ASP A 76 14.88 0.91 11.20
CA ASP A 76 16.14 0.82 10.48
C ASP A 76 16.07 -0.27 9.41
N ARG A 77 16.66 0.04 8.26
CA ARG A 77 16.79 -0.87 7.11
C ARG A 77 17.81 -1.98 7.41
N ILE A 78 17.61 -3.13 6.78
CA ILE A 78 18.63 -4.19 6.69
C ILE A 78 19.15 -4.32 5.26
N PHE A 79 20.37 -4.85 5.16
CA PHE A 79 21.00 -5.26 3.92
C PHE A 79 21.17 -6.78 3.95
N ILE A 80 20.88 -7.45 2.83
CA ILE A 80 21.22 -8.86 2.61
C ILE A 80 22.42 -8.92 1.67
#